data_AF-A0A0Q6WCA9-F1
#
_entry.id   AF-A0A0Q6WCA9-F1
#
_cell.length_a   1.000
_cell.length_b   1.000
_cell.length_c   1.000
_cell.angle_alpha   90.00
_cell.angle_beta   90.00
_cell.angle_gamma   90.00
#
_symmetry.space_group_name_H-M   'P 1'
#
loop_
_entity.id
_entity.type
_entity.pdbx_description
1 polymer ?
#
loop_
_entity_poly.entity_id
_entity_poly.type
_entity_poly.pdbx_seq_one_letter_code
_entity_poly.pdbx_strand_id
1 'polypeptide(L)'
;MRARIPVTLIPCLLALAGAAHAQTTCVADFSAFGQGRFAVEIKARPDGRFDAVVNGSTTNAATSPVDEVVRPGLNLAADPHGKEFAQFNAAERSLVHLQGLRESPKTRDFVNLPFSPADVRRLRTFDLIGKTDKFGGQVLMEAFDEQGASLGKVLRRVLVATCR
;
A
#
# COMPACT_ATOMS: atom_id res chain seq x y z
N MET A 1 4.70 66.89 4.27
CA MET A 1 4.33 65.49 4.61
C MET A 1 4.02 64.72 3.33
N ARG A 2 4.86 63.77 2.94
CA ARG A 2 4.56 62.72 1.95
C ARG A 2 5.44 61.52 2.27
N ALA A 3 4.82 60.49 2.86
CA ALA A 3 5.46 59.23 3.20
C ALA A 3 5.78 58.44 1.92
N ARG A 4 7.00 57.91 1.82
CA ARG A 4 7.38 56.92 0.81
C ARG A 4 7.21 55.54 1.42
N ILE A 5 6.29 54.76 0.86
CA ILE A 5 6.04 53.36 1.21
C ILE A 5 7.13 52.51 0.55
N PRO A 6 7.88 51.66 1.28
CA PRO A 6 8.74 50.69 0.64
C PRO A 6 7.88 49.51 0.15
N VAL A 7 7.93 49.26 -1.16
CA VAL A 7 7.38 48.05 -1.79
C VAL A 7 8.35 46.92 -1.50
N THR A 8 8.04 46.09 -0.50
CA THR A 8 8.74 44.84 -0.24
C THR A 8 8.31 43.81 -1.28
N LEU A 9 9.15 43.61 -2.30
CA LEU A 9 9.11 42.43 -3.16
C LEU A 9 9.56 41.22 -2.34
N ILE A 10 8.60 40.38 -1.92
CA ILE A 10 8.88 39.03 -1.43
C ILE A 10 8.97 38.14 -2.67
N PRO A 11 10.13 37.57 -3.02
CA PRO A 11 10.16 36.52 -4.02
C PRO A 11 9.53 35.28 -3.39
N CYS A 12 8.39 34.87 -3.95
CA CYS A 12 7.82 33.54 -3.77
C CYS A 12 8.88 32.51 -4.17
N LEU A 13 9.64 32.02 -3.19
CA LEU A 13 10.39 30.79 -3.31
C LEU A 13 9.37 29.68 -3.58
N LEU A 14 9.24 29.35 -4.87
CA LEU A 14 8.62 28.12 -5.35
C LEU A 14 9.38 26.95 -4.73
N ALA A 15 8.94 26.56 -3.53
CA ALA A 15 9.26 25.27 -2.97
C ALA A 15 8.61 24.23 -3.89
N LEU A 16 9.39 23.75 -4.88
CA LEU A 16 9.27 22.40 -5.41
C LEU A 16 9.56 21.45 -4.24
N ALA A 17 8.61 21.35 -3.31
CA ALA A 17 8.52 20.27 -2.37
C ALA A 17 8.16 19.03 -3.18
N GLY A 18 9.17 18.46 -3.87
CA GLY A 18 9.12 17.07 -4.25
C GLY A 18 8.86 16.34 -2.94
N ALA A 19 7.66 15.79 -2.80
CA ALA A 19 7.28 15.00 -1.65
C ALA A 19 8.29 13.85 -1.57
N ALA A 20 9.31 14.03 -0.73
CA ALA A 20 10.25 12.98 -0.41
C ALA A 20 9.40 11.86 0.18
N HIS A 21 9.15 10.81 -0.61
CA HIS A 21 8.48 9.64 -0.08
C HIS A 21 9.37 9.11 1.05
N ALA A 22 8.86 9.26 2.28
CA ALA A 22 9.53 8.72 3.45
C ALA A 22 9.79 7.22 3.19
N GLN A 23 11.03 6.82 3.39
CA GLN A 23 11.43 5.41 3.33
C GLN A 23 10.44 4.60 4.18
N THR A 24 9.82 3.61 3.56
CA THR A 24 8.90 2.73 4.28
C THR A 24 9.68 1.52 4.74
N THR A 25 9.74 1.32 6.05
CA THR A 25 10.29 0.11 6.66
C THR A 25 9.22 -0.52 7.54
N CYS A 26 9.06 -1.83 7.45
CA CYS A 26 8.16 -2.56 8.33
C CYS A 26 8.56 -4.02 8.47
N VAL A 27 8.05 -4.68 9.52
CA VAL A 27 8.23 -6.11 9.75
C VAL A 27 6.88 -6.82 9.69
N ALA A 28 6.80 -7.86 8.88
CA ALA A 28 5.65 -8.74 8.77
C ALA A 28 5.97 -10.11 9.38
N ASP A 29 5.15 -10.55 10.33
CA ASP A 29 5.34 -11.82 11.04
C ASP A 29 4.38 -12.90 10.50
N PHE A 30 4.96 -13.91 9.84
CA PHE A 30 4.26 -15.09 9.33
C PHE A 30 4.58 -16.34 10.16
N SER A 31 5.04 -16.21 11.41
CA SER A 31 5.38 -17.36 12.26
C SER A 31 4.18 -18.28 12.51
N ALA A 32 2.97 -17.72 12.58
CA ALA A 32 1.72 -18.50 12.64
C ALA A 32 1.50 -19.44 11.43
N PHE A 33 2.23 -19.20 10.33
CA PHE A 33 2.19 -19.99 9.11
C PHE A 33 3.51 -20.71 8.83
N GLY A 34 4.43 -20.77 9.81
CA GLY A 34 5.72 -21.44 9.69
C GLY A 34 6.77 -20.75 8.80
N GLN A 35 6.58 -19.47 8.44
CA GLN A 35 7.48 -18.76 7.52
C GLN A 35 8.36 -17.69 8.20
N GLY A 36 8.21 -17.48 9.50
CA GLY A 36 9.02 -16.52 10.27
C GLY A 36 8.72 -15.05 9.94
N ARG A 37 9.69 -14.18 10.22
CA ARG A 37 9.55 -12.71 10.05
C ARG A 37 10.23 -12.24 8.77
N PHE A 38 9.61 -11.24 8.15
CA PHE A 38 10.11 -10.58 6.95
C PHE A 38 10.27 -9.09 7.23
N ALA A 39 11.50 -8.58 7.16
CA ALA A 39 11.77 -7.16 7.14
C ALA A 39 11.63 -6.65 5.71
N VAL A 40 10.78 -5.64 5.51
CA VAL A 40 10.55 -5.01 4.21
C VAL A 40 11.01 -3.56 4.29
N GLU A 41 11.81 -3.13 3.32
CA GLU A 41 12.18 -1.73 3.13
C GLU A 41 11.89 -1.32 1.69
N ILE A 42 11.24 -0.17 1.53
CA ILE A 42 11.01 0.50 0.25
C ILE A 42 11.89 1.73 0.21
N LYS A 43 12.96 1.67 -0.58
CA LYS A 43 13.97 2.73 -0.69
C LYS A 43 13.67 3.59 -1.90
N ALA A 44 13.34 4.86 -1.67
CA ALA A 44 13.15 5.82 -2.74
C ALA A 44 14.46 6.10 -3.47
N ARG A 45 14.39 6.23 -4.79
CA ARG A 45 15.52 6.59 -5.66
C ARG A 45 15.37 8.04 -6.15
N PRO A 46 16.48 8.69 -6.57
CA PRO A 46 16.44 10.04 -7.10
C PRO A 46 15.57 10.22 -8.36
N ASP A 47 15.34 9.15 -9.11
CA ASP A 47 14.50 9.14 -10.32
C ASP A 47 13.01 8.93 -10.02
N GLY A 48 12.61 8.95 -8.75
CA GLY A 48 11.22 8.77 -8.32
C GLY A 48 10.74 7.32 -8.29
N ARG A 49 11.61 6.36 -8.63
CA ARG A 49 11.34 4.92 -8.52
C ARG A 49 11.79 4.39 -7.16
N PHE A 50 11.53 3.12 -6.89
CA PHE A 50 11.80 2.49 -5.60
C PHE A 50 12.54 1.17 -5.76
N ASP A 51 13.43 0.89 -4.82
CA ASP A 51 14.00 -0.44 -4.63
C ASP A 51 13.29 -1.11 -3.45
N ALA A 52 12.72 -2.29 -3.69
CA ALA A 52 12.17 -3.17 -2.68
C ALA A 52 13.28 -4.07 -2.13
N VAL A 53 13.48 -4.01 -0.82
CA VAL A 53 14.44 -4.81 -0.08
C VAL A 53 13.67 -5.69 0.89
N VAL A 54 13.90 -6.99 0.84
CA VAL A 54 13.31 -7.97 1.76
C VAL A 54 14.44 -8.72 2.46
N ASN A 55 14.42 -8.71 3.79
CA ASN A 55 15.45 -9.32 4.64
C ASN A 55 16.88 -8.87 4.24
N GLY A 56 17.04 -7.57 3.97
CA GLY A 56 18.33 -6.97 3.60
C GLY A 56 18.77 -7.18 2.15
N SER A 57 18.06 -7.99 1.36
CA SER A 57 18.37 -8.21 -0.06
C SER A 57 17.41 -7.42 -0.96
N THR A 58 17.93 -6.70 -1.96
CA THR A 58 17.09 -6.09 -3.00
C THR A 58 16.42 -7.18 -3.81
N THR A 59 15.10 -7.28 -3.76
CA THR A 59 14.31 -8.30 -4.44
C THR A 59 13.60 -7.77 -5.68
N ASN A 60 13.38 -6.46 -5.77
CA ASN A 60 12.89 -5.80 -6.97
C ASN A 60 13.43 -4.37 -7.00
N ALA A 61 13.94 -3.91 -8.14
CA ALA A 61 14.64 -2.64 -8.24
C ALA A 61 13.97 -1.70 -9.23
N ALA A 62 14.09 -0.40 -8.96
CA ALA A 62 13.59 0.66 -9.82
C ALA A 62 12.12 0.48 -10.25
N THR A 63 11.24 0.13 -9.32
CA THR A 63 9.81 -0.04 -9.57
C THR A 63 9.02 1.21 -9.20
N SER A 64 7.85 1.38 -9.83
CA SER A 64 6.88 2.39 -9.43
C SER A 64 5.77 1.72 -8.63
N PRO A 65 5.32 2.30 -7.51
CA PRO A 65 4.12 1.83 -6.85
C PRO A 65 2.91 2.02 -7.77
N VAL A 66 1.93 1.15 -7.61
CA VAL A 66 0.62 1.30 -8.25
C VAL A 66 -0.34 1.83 -7.21
N ASP A 67 -0.85 3.04 -7.45
CA ASP A 67 -1.91 3.66 -6.67
C ASP A 67 -3.25 3.45 -7.38
N GLU A 68 -4.17 2.73 -6.73
CA GLU A 68 -5.52 2.49 -7.26
C GLU A 68 -6.58 3.02 -6.27
N VAL A 69 -7.58 3.69 -6.82
CA VAL A 69 -8.76 4.16 -6.07
C VAL A 69 -9.75 3.01 -5.93
N VAL A 70 -10.40 2.94 -4.78
CA VAL A 70 -11.42 1.94 -4.45
C VAL A 70 -12.78 2.60 -4.53
N ARG A 71 -13.73 1.98 -5.23
CA ARG A 71 -15.08 2.55 -5.37
C ARG A 71 -15.80 2.65 -4.01
N PRO A 72 -16.60 3.69 -3.79
CA PRO A 72 -17.56 3.72 -2.68
C PRO A 72 -18.51 2.53 -2.76
N GLY A 73 -18.83 1.93 -1.61
CA GLY A 73 -19.78 0.82 -1.55
C GLY A 73 -19.29 -0.48 -2.19
N LEU A 74 -17.97 -0.69 -2.29
CA LEU A 74 -17.40 -1.95 -2.77
C LEU A 74 -18.05 -3.17 -2.09
N ASN A 75 -18.58 -4.10 -2.88
CA ASN A 75 -19.08 -5.37 -2.37
C ASN A 75 -17.93 -6.28 -1.95
N LEU A 76 -17.60 -6.28 -0.66
CA LEU A 76 -16.51 -7.08 -0.09
C LEU A 76 -16.82 -8.59 -0.05
N ALA A 77 -18.06 -8.99 -0.29
CA ALA A 77 -18.50 -10.38 -0.36
C ALA A 77 -18.80 -10.83 -1.81
N ALA A 78 -18.29 -10.10 -2.81
CA ALA A 78 -18.49 -10.44 -4.21
C ALA A 78 -17.91 -11.82 -4.54
N ASP A 79 -18.67 -12.62 -5.32
CA ASP A 79 -18.19 -13.89 -5.85
C ASP A 79 -16.97 -13.66 -6.77
N PRO A 80 -15.80 -14.25 -6.46
CA PRO A 80 -14.60 -14.14 -7.29
C PRO A 80 -14.77 -14.61 -8.75
N HIS A 81 -15.79 -15.41 -9.02
CA HIS A 81 -16.15 -15.91 -10.36
C HIS A 81 -17.35 -15.17 -10.97
N GLY A 82 -17.95 -14.23 -10.23
CA GLY A 82 -19.10 -13.46 -10.65
C GLY A 82 -18.76 -12.34 -11.64
N LYS A 83 -19.80 -11.87 -12.35
CA LYS A 83 -19.68 -10.76 -13.32
C LYS A 83 -19.24 -9.45 -12.67
N GLU A 84 -19.62 -9.22 -11.42
CA GLU A 84 -19.25 -8.02 -10.67
C GLU A 84 -17.73 -7.96 -10.42
N PHE A 85 -17.16 -9.06 -9.90
CA PHE A 85 -15.73 -9.14 -9.59
C PHE A 85 -14.83 -8.99 -10.83
N ALA A 86 -15.32 -9.38 -12.01
CA ALA A 86 -14.63 -9.16 -13.28
C ALA A 86 -14.44 -7.66 -13.61
N GLN A 87 -15.27 -6.77 -13.05
CA GLN A 87 -15.18 -5.32 -13.21
C GLN A 87 -14.32 -4.64 -12.15
N PHE A 88 -13.83 -5.39 -11.16
CA PHE A 88 -13.01 -4.82 -10.09
C PHE A 88 -11.60 -4.51 -10.60
N ASN A 89 -10.99 -3.45 -10.08
CA ASN A 89 -9.56 -3.19 -10.30
C ASN A 89 -8.70 -4.10 -9.38
N ALA A 90 -7.36 -3.98 -9.42
CA ALA A 90 -6.53 -4.90 -8.64
C ALA A 90 -6.61 -4.63 -7.14
N ALA A 91 -6.71 -3.37 -6.71
CA ALA A 91 -6.95 -3.01 -5.32
C ALA A 91 -8.26 -3.57 -4.77
N GLU A 92 -9.37 -3.40 -5.49
CA GLU A 92 -10.70 -3.90 -5.11
C GLU A 92 -10.70 -5.42 -4.94
N ARG A 93 -10.14 -6.16 -5.90
CA ARG A 93 -9.95 -7.62 -5.79
C ARG A 93 -9.09 -8.00 -4.59
N SER A 94 -8.07 -7.18 -4.29
CA SER A 94 -7.21 -7.41 -3.13
C SER A 94 -7.97 -7.24 -1.83
N LEU A 95 -8.83 -6.22 -1.70
CA LEU A 95 -9.64 -5.98 -0.52
C LEU A 95 -10.69 -7.08 -0.29
N VAL A 96 -11.34 -7.56 -1.34
CA VAL A 96 -12.25 -8.72 -1.26
C VAL A 96 -11.50 -9.96 -0.78
N HIS A 97 -10.30 -10.22 -1.32
CA HIS A 97 -9.47 -11.34 -0.86
C HIS A 97 -9.07 -11.20 0.62
N LEU A 98 -8.64 -10.00 1.04
CA LEU A 98 -8.31 -9.72 2.44
C LEU A 98 -9.53 -9.91 3.37
N GLN A 99 -10.73 -9.49 2.93
CA GLN A 99 -11.96 -9.75 3.65
C GLN A 99 -12.20 -11.25 3.83
N GLY A 100 -12.11 -12.03 2.74
CA GLY A 100 -12.28 -13.48 2.79
C GLY A 100 -11.29 -14.17 3.72
N LEU A 101 -10.02 -13.74 3.74
CA LEU A 101 -9.03 -14.26 4.69
C LEU A 101 -9.35 -13.90 6.15
N ARG A 102 -9.88 -12.70 6.40
CA ARG A 102 -10.29 -12.24 7.73
C ARG A 102 -11.53 -12.98 8.25
N GLU A 103 -12.47 -13.33 7.38
CA GLU A 103 -13.72 -13.99 7.77
C GLU A 103 -13.64 -15.53 7.79
N SER A 104 -12.73 -16.11 7.01
CA SER A 104 -12.57 -17.56 6.90
C SER A 104 -12.17 -18.19 8.24
N PRO A 105 -12.89 -19.23 8.71
CA PRO A 105 -12.55 -19.94 9.94
C PRO A 105 -11.12 -20.53 9.95
N LYS A 106 -10.54 -20.78 8.78
CA LYS A 106 -9.20 -21.35 8.65
C LYS A 106 -8.07 -20.35 8.92
N THR A 107 -8.36 -19.05 8.77
CA THR A 107 -7.33 -18.00 8.76
C THR A 107 -7.62 -16.85 9.70
N ARG A 108 -8.88 -16.68 10.14
CA ARG A 108 -9.32 -15.53 10.97
C ARG A 108 -8.54 -15.34 12.28
N ASP A 109 -8.08 -16.43 12.90
CA ASP A 109 -7.36 -16.36 14.18
C ASP A 109 -5.90 -15.89 14.00
N PHE A 110 -5.38 -15.93 12.77
CA PHE A 110 -4.00 -15.59 12.43
C PHE A 110 -3.90 -14.31 11.59
N VAL A 111 -4.90 -14.04 10.74
CA VAL A 111 -4.96 -12.88 9.86
C VAL A 111 -5.62 -11.71 10.60
N ASN A 112 -4.77 -10.90 11.23
CA ASN A 112 -5.18 -9.65 11.86
C ASN A 112 -4.80 -8.50 10.94
N LEU A 113 -5.78 -7.89 10.25
CA LEU A 113 -5.56 -6.70 9.41
C LEU A 113 -5.52 -5.45 10.28
N PRO A 114 -4.67 -4.44 9.97
CA PRO A 114 -4.60 -3.22 10.75
C PRO A 114 -5.73 -2.23 10.42
N PHE A 115 -6.58 -2.57 9.46
CA PHE A 115 -7.69 -1.75 8.96
C PHE A 115 -8.88 -2.62 8.58
N SER A 116 -10.06 -2.00 8.49
CA SER A 116 -11.20 -2.62 7.84
C SER A 116 -11.11 -2.41 6.32
N PRO A 117 -11.24 -3.45 5.48
CA PRO A 117 -11.27 -3.28 4.03
C PRO A 117 -12.37 -2.32 3.54
N ALA A 118 -13.45 -2.13 4.31
CA ALA A 118 -14.54 -1.21 3.99
C ALA A 118 -14.17 0.28 4.10
N ASP A 119 -13.14 0.60 4.90
CA ASP A 119 -12.72 1.98 5.16
C ASP A 119 -11.69 2.48 4.12
N VAL A 120 -11.14 1.55 3.32
CA VAL A 120 -10.10 1.86 2.34
C VAL A 120 -10.70 2.58 1.14
N ARG A 121 -10.06 3.68 0.72
CA ARG A 121 -10.43 4.46 -0.48
C ARG A 121 -9.32 4.53 -1.50
N ARG A 122 -8.07 4.36 -1.07
CA ARG A 122 -6.92 4.19 -1.95
C ARG A 122 -6.03 3.09 -1.41
N LEU A 123 -5.54 2.26 -2.32
CA LEU A 123 -4.55 1.24 -2.02
C LEU A 123 -3.30 1.50 -2.85
N ARG A 124 -2.17 1.68 -2.18
CA ARG A 124 -0.86 1.72 -2.82
C ARG A 124 -0.22 0.36 -2.74
N THR A 125 0.27 -0.14 -3.86
CA THR A 125 0.91 -1.46 -3.95
C THR A 125 2.34 -1.32 -4.46
N PHE A 126 3.29 -1.85 -3.70
CA PHE A 126 4.68 -2.02 -4.11
C PHE A 126 4.94 -3.47 -4.48
N ASP A 127 5.38 -3.72 -5.71
CA ASP A 127 5.84 -5.05 -6.14
C ASP A 127 7.22 -5.35 -5.57
N LEU A 128 7.32 -6.41 -4.77
CA LEU A 128 8.54 -6.77 -4.09
C LEU A 128 9.36 -7.82 -4.82
N ILE A 129 8.82 -8.56 -5.80
CA ILE A 129 9.54 -9.70 -6.43
C ILE A 129 9.44 -9.77 -7.96
N GLY A 130 8.76 -8.83 -8.62
CA GLY A 130 8.69 -8.78 -10.08
C GLY A 130 7.65 -9.73 -10.70
N LYS A 131 6.67 -10.21 -9.91
CA LYS A 131 5.59 -11.10 -10.39
C LYS A 131 4.23 -10.53 -9.98
N THR A 132 3.41 -10.18 -10.97
CA THR A 132 2.13 -9.47 -10.78
C THR A 132 0.90 -10.31 -11.12
N ASP A 133 1.04 -11.60 -11.48
CA ASP A 133 -0.11 -12.42 -11.84
C ASP A 133 -0.97 -12.79 -10.62
N LYS A 134 -2.27 -12.98 -10.91
CA LYS A 134 -3.38 -13.05 -9.96
C LYS A 134 -3.03 -14.01 -8.81
N PHE A 135 -2.76 -13.43 -7.64
CA PHE A 135 -2.49 -14.12 -6.36
C PHE A 135 -1.07 -14.71 -6.15
N GLY A 136 -0.16 -14.66 -7.15
CA GLY A 136 1.19 -15.24 -7.04
C GLY A 136 2.30 -14.27 -6.58
N GLY A 137 2.04 -12.96 -6.65
CA GLY A 137 3.02 -11.92 -6.31
C GLY A 137 3.20 -11.68 -4.81
N GLN A 138 4.41 -11.27 -4.42
CA GLN A 138 4.69 -10.72 -3.10
C GLN A 138 4.68 -9.19 -3.19
N VAL A 139 3.76 -8.57 -2.47
CA VAL A 139 3.53 -7.11 -2.52
C VAL A 139 3.39 -6.52 -1.13
N LEU A 140 3.91 -5.31 -0.93
CA LEU A 140 3.54 -4.48 0.22
C LEU A 140 2.35 -3.61 -0.19
N MET A 141 1.27 -3.67 0.58
CA MET A 141 0.09 -2.82 0.37
C MET A 141 -0.04 -1.82 1.51
N GLU A 142 -0.21 -0.55 1.17
CA GLU A 142 -0.53 0.53 2.10
C GLU A 142 -1.95 1.02 1.82
N ALA A 143 -2.78 0.98 2.86
CA ALA A 143 -4.18 1.38 2.77
C ALA A 143 -4.36 2.81 3.27
N PHE A 144 -5.19 3.58 2.58
CA PHE A 144 -5.53 4.95 2.94
C PHE A 144 -7.04 5.15 2.94
N ASP A 145 -7.52 6.00 3.86
CA ASP A 145 -8.90 6.44 3.92
C ASP A 145 -9.20 7.53 2.88
N GLU A 146 -10.41 8.09 2.96
CA GLU A 146 -10.89 9.15 2.06
C GLU A 146 -10.08 10.45 2.19
N GLN A 147 -9.58 10.75 3.38
CA GLN A 147 -8.77 11.92 3.68
C GLN A 147 -7.30 11.71 3.28
N GLY A 148 -6.93 10.49 2.86
CA GLY A 148 -5.57 10.11 2.52
C GLY A 148 -4.71 9.77 3.74
N ALA A 149 -5.31 9.61 4.93
CA ALA A 149 -4.60 9.16 6.10
C ALA A 149 -4.29 7.65 5.99
N SER A 150 -3.11 7.25 6.47
CA SER A 150 -2.69 5.85 6.45
C SER A 150 -3.50 5.05 7.45
N LEU A 151 -4.17 4.00 6.98
CA LEU A 151 -4.89 3.03 7.79
C LEU A 151 -4.00 1.85 8.21
N GLY A 152 -2.83 1.70 7.58
CA GLY A 152 -1.86 0.66 7.89
C GLY A 152 -1.35 -0.07 6.66
N LYS A 153 -0.45 -1.03 6.90
CA LYS A 153 0.28 -1.75 5.86
C LYS A 153 0.17 -3.25 6.07
N VAL A 154 0.12 -3.99 4.96
CA VAL A 154 0.14 -5.46 4.99
C VAL A 154 1.10 -5.99 3.94
N LEU A 155 1.86 -7.02 4.31
CA LEU A 155 2.62 -7.81 3.34
C LEU A 155 1.70 -8.93 2.86
N ARG A 156 1.39 -8.93 1.55
CA ARG A 156 0.61 -10.00 0.91
C ARG A 156 1.51 -10.86 0.03
N ARG A 157 1.43 -12.15 0.27
CA ARG A 157 2.03 -13.26 -0.49
C ARG A 157 0.87 -14.23 -0.82
N VAL A 158 1.14 -15.54 -0.82
CA VAL A 158 0.10 -16.58 -0.69
C VAL A 158 -0.74 -16.38 0.58
N LEU A 159 -0.13 -15.80 1.62
CA LEU A 159 -0.73 -15.45 2.89
C LEU A 159 -0.62 -13.94 3.14
N VAL A 160 -1.23 -13.44 4.20
CA VAL A 160 -1.11 -12.02 4.59
C VAL A 160 -0.67 -11.87 6.04
N ALA A 161 0.14 -10.85 6.30
CA ALA A 161 0.47 -10.40 7.65
C ALA A 161 0.46 -8.88 7.71
N THR A 162 0.07 -8.32 8.86
CA THR A 162 0.28 -6.90 9.15
C THR A 162 1.77 -6.58 9.09
N CYS A 163 2.11 -5.48 8.44
CA CYS A 163 3.47 -4.95 8.41
C CYS A 163 3.52 -3.74 9.35
N ARG A 164 4.25 -3.88 10.47
CA ARG A 164 4.37 -2.85 11.52
C ARG A 164 5.70 -2.14 11.45
#